data_AF-A0A2V8K9E1-F1
#
_entry.id   AF-A0A2V8K9E1-F1
#
_cell.length_a   1.000
_cell.length_b   1.000
_cell.length_c   1.000
_cell.angle_alpha   90.00
_cell.angle_beta   90.00
_cell.angle_gamma   90.00
#
_symmetry.space_group_name_H-M   'P 1'
#
loop_
_entity.id
_entity.type
_entity.pdbx_description
1 polymer ?
#
loop_
_entity_poly.entity_id
_entity_poly.type
_entity_poly.pdbx_seq_one_letter_code
_entity_poly.pdbx_strand_id
1 'polypeptide(L)'
;MRLIPVFFVLLAIRTAALACVSSTEPGFDWMIKDSTLIVRGEVLRESGDNQWIQGEKRHASDVLVERAYKDTASNIIRVSWKEYATCPRARLNKNDYGLFFLRASGSEFVLVDEQYGMLTVSRWQDDSQGLDPFVAIERDFKRAIQNDSGRQLIEDVLLLGSLRQPIDTAELRALLPTNDETLESAIHLALLKLHDYSELQAAGKLVETVPESRNFFLPKQEAAYLRSQIGSEIMRIEDPRQLSILQAFTLSSNYWLRQNAAYALRHLHDFSNVRYLIRLIEDPSEETRIQAMRGLQELLRPGPEGYGWVPPTPLTGGKVTEQAVIARWRAWWQAEGESRYRK
;
A
#
# COMPACT_ATOMS: atom_id res chain seq x y z
N MET A 1 31.06 -34.04 -42.30
CA MET A 1 30.18 -32.90 -41.95
C MET A 1 30.20 -32.72 -40.44
N ARG A 2 30.80 -31.62 -39.98
CA ARG A 2 30.72 -31.14 -38.59
C ARG A 2 29.49 -30.25 -38.48
N LEU A 3 28.58 -30.48 -37.53
CA LEU A 3 27.62 -29.47 -37.05
C LEU A 3 27.26 -29.71 -35.57
N ILE A 4 27.90 -28.89 -34.72
CA ILE A 4 27.40 -28.10 -33.57
C ILE A 4 26.48 -28.78 -32.51
N PRO A 5 26.90 -28.87 -31.23
CA PRO A 5 25.97 -29.11 -30.13
C PRO A 5 25.26 -27.81 -29.73
N VAL A 6 23.92 -27.83 -29.77
CA VAL A 6 23.07 -26.76 -29.24
C VAL A 6 23.14 -26.78 -27.72
N PHE A 7 23.62 -25.67 -27.16
CA PHE A 7 23.57 -25.36 -25.73
C PHE A 7 22.10 -25.39 -25.27
N PHE A 8 21.75 -26.32 -24.38
CA PHE A 8 20.55 -26.21 -23.57
C PHE A 8 20.77 -25.09 -22.54
N VAL A 9 20.36 -23.87 -22.88
CA VAL A 9 20.15 -22.82 -21.89
C VAL A 9 18.83 -23.17 -21.20
N LEU A 10 18.93 -23.81 -20.04
CA LEU A 10 17.84 -23.91 -19.07
C LEU A 10 17.54 -22.50 -18.55
N LEU A 11 16.71 -21.76 -19.28
CA LEU A 11 15.97 -20.63 -18.74
C LEU A 11 15.00 -21.18 -17.71
N ALA A 12 15.41 -21.13 -16.43
CA ALA A 12 14.54 -21.40 -15.30
C ALA A 12 13.46 -20.33 -15.24
N ILE A 13 12.36 -20.56 -15.95
CA ILE A 13 11.08 -19.92 -15.69
C ILE A 13 10.65 -20.43 -14.32
N ARG A 14 10.78 -19.61 -13.27
CA ARG A 14 10.16 -19.91 -11.97
C ARG A 14 8.65 -19.75 -12.13
N THR A 15 8.01 -20.89 -12.29
CA THR A 15 6.58 -21.15 -12.11
C THR A 15 6.10 -20.62 -10.77
N ALA A 16 4.91 -20.01 -10.79
CA ALA A 16 4.04 -19.63 -9.68
C ALA A 16 4.65 -19.74 -8.27
N ALA A 17 5.13 -18.61 -7.74
CA ALA A 17 5.40 -18.48 -6.32
C ALA A 17 4.11 -18.80 -5.55
N LEU A 18 4.13 -19.92 -4.83
CA LEU A 18 3.28 -20.12 -3.66
C LEU A 18 3.38 -18.86 -2.82
N ALA A 19 2.26 -18.18 -2.62
CA ALA A 19 2.18 -16.85 -2.02
C ALA A 19 2.94 -16.81 -0.69
N CYS A 20 4.07 -16.11 -0.68
CA CYS A 20 4.66 -15.66 0.56
C CYS A 20 3.66 -14.65 1.14
N VAL A 21 2.95 -15.04 2.20
CA VAL A 21 2.00 -14.16 2.89
C VAL A 21 2.85 -13.18 3.70
N SER A 22 3.29 -12.12 3.06
CA SER A 22 3.95 -10.99 3.69
C SER A 22 3.24 -9.70 3.30
N SER A 23 3.39 -8.68 4.15
CA SER A 23 2.92 -7.33 3.87
C SER A 23 3.42 -6.90 2.48
N THR A 24 2.62 -6.15 1.73
CA THR A 24 3.01 -5.60 0.43
C THR A 24 3.93 -4.37 0.56
N GLU A 25 4.13 -3.87 1.78
CA GLU A 25 4.90 -2.65 2.08
C GLU A 25 5.48 -2.67 3.51
N PRO A 26 6.49 -1.83 3.82
CA PRO A 26 7.04 -1.72 5.17
C PRO A 26 6.02 -1.11 6.15
N GLY A 27 5.85 -1.73 7.33
CA GLY A 27 5.03 -1.16 8.40
C GLY A 27 5.88 -0.47 9.47
N PHE A 28 6.16 0.82 9.28
CA PHE A 28 7.08 1.58 10.13
C PHE A 28 6.69 1.55 11.62
N ASP A 29 5.41 1.69 11.96
CA ASP A 29 4.94 1.73 13.36
C ASP A 29 5.41 0.52 14.17
N TRP A 30 5.17 -0.68 13.65
CA TRP A 30 5.51 -1.91 14.35
C TRP A 30 7.00 -2.21 14.23
N MET A 31 7.64 -1.90 13.09
CA MET A 31 9.09 -2.08 12.93
C MET A 31 9.87 -1.17 13.90
N ILE A 32 9.47 0.09 14.05
CA ILE A 32 10.06 1.03 15.02
C ILE A 32 9.85 0.55 16.45
N LYS A 33 8.62 0.10 16.77
CA LYS A 33 8.27 -0.42 18.09
C LYS A 33 9.12 -1.62 18.48
N ASP A 34 9.23 -2.61 17.59
CA ASP A 34 9.86 -3.90 17.84
C ASP A 34 11.39 -3.88 17.69
N SER A 35 11.94 -2.80 17.12
CA SER A 35 13.37 -2.58 17.05
C SER A 35 13.95 -2.27 18.42
N THR A 36 15.04 -2.91 18.80
CA THR A 36 15.90 -2.44 19.88
C THR A 36 16.89 -1.39 19.39
N LEU A 37 17.27 -1.47 18.11
CA LEU A 37 18.21 -0.56 17.47
C LEU A 37 17.67 -0.19 16.08
N ILE A 38 17.73 1.09 15.71
CA ILE A 38 17.43 1.55 14.36
C ILE A 38 18.61 2.38 13.89
N VAL A 39 19.22 2.00 12.78
CA VAL A 39 20.42 2.65 12.24
C VAL A 39 20.32 2.80 10.74
N ARG A 40 21.02 3.78 10.18
CA ARG A 40 21.40 3.79 8.76
C ARG A 40 22.88 3.52 8.61
N GLY A 41 23.27 2.94 7.49
CA GLY A 41 24.66 2.62 7.26
C GLY A 41 24.94 1.84 6.00
N GLU A 42 26.22 1.48 5.84
CA GLU A 42 26.73 0.71 4.71
C GLU A 42 27.17 -0.68 5.13
N VAL A 43 26.79 -1.69 4.34
CA VAL A 43 27.26 -3.06 4.53
C VAL A 43 28.70 -3.19 4.04
N LEU A 44 29.65 -3.40 4.95
CA LEU A 44 31.07 -3.50 4.60
C LEU A 44 31.44 -4.86 4.01
N ARG A 45 30.89 -5.92 4.60
CA ARG A 45 31.13 -7.30 4.20
C ARG A 45 30.00 -8.20 4.64
N GLU A 46 29.85 -9.29 3.90
CA GLU A 46 28.92 -10.38 4.16
C GLU A 46 29.72 -11.66 4.41
N SER A 47 29.20 -12.50 5.28
CA SER A 47 29.67 -13.86 5.54
C SER A 47 28.47 -14.77 5.72
N GLY A 48 28.53 -16.03 5.31
CA GLY A 48 27.37 -16.91 5.47
C GLY A 48 27.62 -18.35 5.04
N ASP A 49 26.59 -19.16 5.18
CA ASP A 49 26.60 -20.56 4.83
C ASP A 49 26.76 -20.77 3.32
N ASN A 50 27.68 -21.65 2.93
CA ASN A 50 27.85 -22.03 1.53
C ASN A 50 26.77 -23.03 1.06
N GLN A 51 26.05 -23.67 1.99
CA GLN A 51 25.10 -24.75 1.72
C GLN A 51 23.72 -24.43 2.28
N TRP A 52 22.68 -24.87 1.57
CA TRP A 52 21.30 -24.79 2.03
C TRP A 52 21.03 -25.87 3.08
N ILE A 53 20.58 -25.46 4.26
CA ILE A 53 20.17 -26.37 5.33
C ILE A 53 18.67 -26.18 5.52
N GLN A 54 17.88 -27.22 5.24
CA GLN A 54 16.41 -27.18 5.33
C GLN A 54 15.75 -26.04 4.53
N GLY A 55 16.36 -25.65 3.40
CA GLY A 55 15.83 -24.59 2.53
C GLY A 55 16.16 -23.16 2.98
N GLU A 56 17.00 -23.01 4.01
CA GLU A 56 17.53 -21.73 4.49
C GLU A 56 19.07 -21.69 4.36
N LYS A 57 19.64 -20.49 4.18
CA LYS A 57 21.04 -20.20 4.46
C LYS A 57 21.14 -19.10 5.50
N ARG A 58 22.08 -19.22 6.44
CA ARG A 58 22.32 -18.17 7.42
C ARG A 58 23.48 -17.30 6.96
N HIS A 59 23.26 -16.01 7.05
CA HIS A 59 24.22 -14.98 6.68
C HIS A 59 24.37 -14.01 7.85
N ALA A 60 25.49 -13.31 7.86
CA ALA A 60 25.78 -12.25 8.78
C ALA A 60 26.64 -11.20 8.08
N SER A 61 26.23 -9.95 8.22
CA SER A 61 26.84 -8.80 7.57
C SER A 61 27.31 -7.79 8.61
N ASP A 62 28.49 -7.23 8.38
CA ASP A 62 29.02 -6.15 9.22
C ASP A 62 28.59 -4.81 8.60
N VAL A 63 27.86 -4.01 9.39
CA VAL A 63 27.29 -2.74 8.96
C VAL A 63 28.03 -1.60 9.64
N LEU A 64 28.60 -0.70 8.84
CA LEU A 64 29.14 0.58 9.31
C LEU A 64 27.96 1.50 9.61
N VAL A 65 27.78 1.83 10.89
CA VAL A 65 26.72 2.74 11.34
C VAL A 65 27.14 4.18 11.07
N GLU A 66 26.37 4.88 10.24
CA GLU A 66 26.56 6.32 10.00
C GLU A 66 25.69 7.17 10.93
N ARG A 67 24.49 6.69 11.26
CA ARG A 67 23.59 7.34 12.21
C ARG A 67 22.69 6.32 12.90
N ALA A 68 22.43 6.55 14.18
CA ALA A 68 21.44 5.82 14.95
C ALA A 68 20.20 6.70 15.16
N TYR A 69 19.03 6.11 14.94
CA TYR A 69 17.72 6.73 15.16
C TYR A 69 17.11 6.27 16.49
N LYS A 70 17.44 5.05 16.93
CA LYS A 70 16.95 4.46 18.18
C LYS A 70 18.09 3.72 18.86
N ASP A 71 18.33 4.05 20.13
CA ASP A 71 19.45 3.57 20.95
C ASP A 71 20.83 3.93 20.37
N THR A 72 21.88 3.59 21.10
CA THR A 72 23.28 3.79 20.72
C THR A 72 23.86 2.51 20.14
N ALA A 73 24.72 2.66 19.15
CA ALA A 73 25.41 1.55 18.51
C ALA A 73 26.91 1.81 18.46
N SER A 74 27.68 0.73 18.47
CA SER A 74 29.07 0.75 18.02
C SER A 74 29.16 1.19 16.56
N ASN A 75 30.30 1.75 16.15
CA ASN A 75 30.53 2.16 14.76
C ASN A 75 30.32 1.01 13.75
N ILE A 76 30.58 -0.23 14.17
CA ILE A 76 30.31 -1.42 13.37
C ILE A 76 29.44 -2.34 14.19
N ILE A 77 28.33 -2.78 13.61
CA ILE A 77 27.44 -3.79 14.18
C ILE A 77 27.38 -5.01 13.28
N ARG A 78 27.08 -6.16 13.87
CA ARG A 78 26.89 -7.42 13.13
C ARG A 78 25.42 -7.78 13.09
N VAL A 79 24.90 -7.94 11.87
CA VAL A 79 23.50 -8.24 11.58
C VAL A 79 23.39 -9.62 10.94
N SER A 80 22.76 -10.54 11.65
CA SER A 80 22.43 -11.89 11.18
C SER A 80 21.09 -11.90 10.44
N TRP A 81 21.06 -12.53 9.28
CA TRP A 81 19.90 -12.62 8.40
C TRP A 81 19.86 -13.96 7.67
N LYS A 82 18.74 -14.25 6.99
CA LYS A 82 18.52 -15.55 6.33
C LYS A 82 18.18 -15.37 4.86
N GLU A 83 18.76 -16.21 4.02
CA GLU A 83 18.35 -16.38 2.64
C GLU A 83 17.40 -17.58 2.54
N TYR A 84 16.33 -17.41 1.75
CA TYR A 84 15.31 -18.43 1.50
C TYR A 84 15.27 -18.80 0.03
N ALA A 85 15.08 -20.09 -0.29
CA ALA A 85 15.07 -20.56 -1.66
C ALA A 85 13.84 -20.08 -2.45
N THR A 86 12.71 -19.85 -1.77
CA THR A 86 11.38 -19.71 -2.38
C THR A 86 10.68 -18.37 -2.13
N CYS A 87 11.27 -17.46 -1.35
CA CYS A 87 10.71 -16.12 -1.10
C CYS A 87 11.81 -15.05 -1.12
N PRO A 88 11.64 -13.94 -1.86
CA PRO A 88 12.54 -12.79 -1.74
C PRO A 88 12.41 -12.17 -0.34
N ARG A 89 13.55 -11.99 0.31
CA ARG A 89 13.72 -11.39 1.64
C ARG A 89 14.81 -10.32 1.53
N ALA A 90 14.88 -9.43 2.52
CA ALA A 90 15.95 -8.46 2.64
C ALA A 90 17.30 -9.19 2.62
N ARG A 91 18.22 -8.69 1.79
CA ARG A 91 19.59 -9.18 1.69
C ARG A 91 20.51 -8.02 2.02
N LEU A 92 21.57 -8.33 2.77
CA LEU A 92 22.54 -7.33 3.20
C LEU A 92 23.86 -7.65 2.50
N ASN A 93 23.92 -7.34 1.20
CA ASN A 93 25.09 -7.60 0.38
C ASN A 93 26.13 -6.50 0.60
N LYS A 94 27.38 -6.81 0.29
CA LYS A 94 28.46 -5.82 0.35
C LYS A 94 28.14 -4.57 -0.49
N ASN A 95 28.40 -3.40 0.10
CA ASN A 95 28.15 -2.04 -0.41
C ASN A 95 26.66 -1.62 -0.44
N ASP A 96 25.74 -2.45 0.06
CA ASP A 96 24.35 -2.02 0.22
C ASP A 96 24.29 -0.90 1.27
N TYR A 97 23.56 0.15 0.96
CA TYR A 97 23.28 1.26 1.87
C TYR A 97 21.80 1.25 2.24
N GLY A 98 21.50 1.36 3.54
CA GLY A 98 20.11 1.24 3.97
C GLY A 98 19.80 1.75 5.36
N LEU A 99 18.51 1.79 5.65
CA LEU A 99 17.91 1.94 6.97
C LEU A 99 17.57 0.54 7.51
N PHE A 100 18.09 0.22 8.69
CA PHE A 100 18.00 -1.08 9.32
C PHE A 100 17.15 -1.02 10.59
N PHE A 101 16.14 -1.89 10.67
CA PHE A 101 15.29 -2.10 11.83
C PHE A 101 15.70 -3.41 12.51
N LEU A 102 16.30 -3.30 13.69
CA LEU A 102 17.08 -4.38 14.29
C LEU A 102 16.61 -4.75 15.69
N ARG A 103 16.61 -6.04 15.99
CA ARG A 103 16.39 -6.61 17.33
C ARG A 103 17.66 -7.25 17.85
N ALA A 104 18.00 -6.98 19.10
CA ALA A 104 19.11 -7.63 19.78
C ALA A 104 18.88 -9.14 19.91
N SER A 105 19.91 -9.93 19.58
CA SER A 105 19.91 -11.38 19.66
C SER A 105 21.28 -11.85 20.18
N GLY A 106 21.43 -11.88 21.50
CA GLY A 106 22.72 -12.18 22.13
C GLY A 106 23.73 -11.06 21.89
N SER A 107 24.86 -11.39 21.26
CA SER A 107 25.91 -10.42 20.89
C SER A 107 25.75 -9.80 19.50
N GLU A 108 24.71 -10.20 18.76
CA GLU A 108 24.45 -9.74 17.39
C GLU A 108 23.05 -9.12 17.29
N PHE A 109 22.75 -8.56 16.13
CA PHE A 109 21.43 -8.08 15.77
C PHE A 109 20.79 -8.99 14.72
N VAL A 110 19.46 -9.04 14.68
CA VAL A 110 18.69 -9.64 13.59
C VAL A 110 17.70 -8.61 13.05
N LEU A 111 17.28 -8.79 11.80
CA LEU A 111 16.23 -7.95 11.21
C LEU A 111 14.91 -8.16 11.96
N VAL A 112 14.21 -7.05 12.25
CA VAL A 112 12.86 -7.10 12.85
C VAL A 112 11.85 -7.70 11.89
N ASP A 113 12.00 -7.42 10.59
CA ASP A 113 11.24 -8.01 9.50
C ASP A 113 12.22 -8.61 8.48
N GLU A 114 12.04 -9.87 8.10
CA GLU A 114 12.95 -10.50 7.14
C GLU A 114 12.80 -9.95 5.71
N GLN A 115 11.72 -9.26 5.37
CA GLN A 115 11.47 -8.65 4.07
C GLN A 115 11.75 -7.14 4.04
N TYR A 116 11.42 -6.43 5.12
CA TYR A 116 11.49 -4.96 5.21
C TYR A 116 12.43 -4.43 6.28
N GLY A 117 13.12 -5.31 7.02
CA GLY A 117 14.03 -4.91 8.09
C GLY A 117 15.27 -4.18 7.59
N MET A 118 15.55 -4.22 6.29
CA MET A 118 16.47 -3.32 5.61
C MET A 118 15.74 -2.66 4.44
N LEU A 119 15.75 -1.34 4.41
CA LEU A 119 15.19 -0.52 3.34
C LEU A 119 16.33 0.24 2.67
N THR A 120 16.39 0.18 1.34
CA THR A 120 17.28 1.07 0.56
C THR A 120 16.79 2.50 0.72
N VAL A 121 17.68 3.40 1.13
CA VAL A 121 17.36 4.82 1.36
C VAL A 121 18.45 5.71 0.78
N SER A 122 18.11 6.95 0.46
CA SER A 122 19.09 7.96 0.06
C SER A 122 20.12 8.25 1.14
N ARG A 123 21.32 8.71 0.75
CA ARG A 123 22.39 9.16 1.66
C ARG A 123 22.13 10.56 2.25
N TRP A 124 21.14 11.30 1.74
CA TRP A 124 20.77 12.59 2.31
C TRP A 124 20.17 12.43 3.71
N GLN A 125 20.51 13.37 4.60
CA GLN A 125 20.07 13.34 5.99
C GLN A 125 19.87 14.76 6.53
N ASP A 126 18.96 14.87 7.48
CA ASP A 126 18.79 16.05 8.32
C ASP A 126 19.78 16.05 9.49
N ASP A 127 20.31 17.22 9.84
CA ASP A 127 21.36 17.36 10.85
C ASP A 127 20.87 17.20 12.29
N SER A 128 19.55 17.12 12.52
CA SER A 128 18.98 17.07 13.87
C SER A 128 19.35 15.78 14.61
N GLN A 129 19.60 15.89 15.92
CA GLN A 129 19.94 14.74 16.78
C GLN A 129 18.94 14.62 17.94
N GLY A 130 18.83 13.41 18.50
CA GLY A 130 18.01 13.16 19.69
C GLY A 130 16.50 13.29 19.48
N LEU A 131 16.04 13.19 18.23
CA LEU A 131 14.61 13.18 17.90
C LEU A 131 14.01 11.79 18.17
N ASP A 132 12.69 11.76 18.27
CA ASP A 132 11.94 10.50 18.17
C ASP A 132 12.30 9.78 16.85
N PRO A 133 12.48 8.45 16.84
CA PRO A 133 12.92 7.72 15.65
C PRO A 133 12.01 7.95 14.42
N PHE A 134 10.70 8.04 14.62
CA PHE A 134 9.76 8.29 13.53
C PHE A 134 10.01 9.67 12.92
N VAL A 135 10.10 10.71 13.76
CA VAL A 135 10.33 12.10 13.33
C VAL A 135 11.68 12.25 12.63
N ALA A 136 12.72 11.57 13.11
CA ALA A 136 14.03 11.60 12.48
C ALA A 136 14.03 10.94 11.08
N ILE A 137 13.36 9.79 10.93
CA ILE A 137 13.20 9.10 9.65
C ILE A 137 12.38 9.95 8.68
N GLU A 138 11.27 10.54 9.13
CA GLU A 138 10.43 11.45 8.34
C GLU A 138 11.26 12.61 7.75
N ARG A 139 12.08 13.27 8.58
CA ARG A 139 12.93 14.38 8.15
C ARG A 139 13.99 13.96 7.14
N ASP A 140 14.60 12.79 7.32
CA ASP A 140 15.57 12.26 6.37
C ASP A 140 14.94 11.96 5.00
N PHE A 141 13.74 11.36 4.98
CA PHE A 141 13.01 11.15 3.73
C PHE A 141 12.61 12.46 3.05
N LYS A 142 12.15 13.46 3.82
CA LYS A 142 11.89 14.80 3.28
C LYS A 142 13.14 15.45 2.71
N ARG A 143 14.27 15.29 3.39
CA ARG A 143 15.57 15.79 2.90
C ARG A 143 16.00 15.06 1.63
N ALA A 144 15.82 13.75 1.54
CA ALA A 144 16.07 12.97 0.33
C ALA A 144 15.23 13.48 -0.83
N ILE A 145 13.92 13.62 -0.64
CA ILE A 145 12.98 14.14 -1.65
C ILE A 145 13.40 15.51 -2.21
N GLN A 146 13.98 16.39 -1.39
CA GLN A 146 14.44 17.71 -1.83
C GLN A 146 15.73 17.67 -2.68
N ASN A 147 16.52 16.60 -2.58
CA ASN A 147 17.87 16.55 -3.17
C ASN A 147 18.06 15.43 -4.21
N ASP A 148 17.20 14.41 -4.20
CA ASP A 148 17.26 13.30 -5.14
C ASP A 148 16.51 13.56 -6.45
N SER A 149 16.76 12.69 -7.42
CA SER A 149 16.13 12.77 -8.75
C SER A 149 15.96 11.38 -9.37
N GLY A 150 15.17 11.30 -10.44
CA GLY A 150 14.96 10.06 -11.19
C GLY A 150 14.38 8.94 -10.32
N ARG A 151 14.98 7.74 -10.41
CA ARG A 151 14.48 6.55 -9.71
C ARG A 151 14.52 6.69 -8.19
N GLN A 152 15.60 7.25 -7.66
CA GLN A 152 15.79 7.40 -6.21
C GLN A 152 14.68 8.27 -5.61
N LEU A 153 14.36 9.40 -6.26
CA LEU A 153 13.27 10.28 -5.83
C LEU A 153 11.92 9.55 -5.74
N ILE A 154 11.60 8.71 -6.73
CA ILE A 154 10.35 7.91 -6.72
C ILE A 154 10.34 6.97 -5.50
N GLU A 155 11.46 6.32 -5.20
CA GLU A 155 11.58 5.42 -4.05
C GLU A 155 11.45 6.17 -2.72
N ASP A 156 12.08 7.33 -2.58
CA ASP A 156 11.98 8.16 -1.37
C ASP A 156 10.56 8.70 -1.15
N VAL A 157 9.85 9.09 -2.23
CA VAL A 157 8.42 9.46 -2.17
C VAL A 157 7.56 8.30 -1.68
N LEU A 158 7.77 7.09 -2.20
CA LEU A 158 7.02 5.90 -1.79
C LEU A 158 7.33 5.47 -0.36
N LEU A 159 8.58 5.61 0.08
CA LEU A 159 8.99 5.35 1.47
C LEU A 159 8.36 6.34 2.44
N LEU A 160 8.37 7.64 2.12
CA LEU A 160 7.68 8.64 2.93
C LEU A 160 6.18 8.30 3.04
N GLY A 161 5.54 7.97 1.91
CA GLY A 161 4.14 7.53 1.90
C GLY A 161 3.87 6.27 2.75
N SER A 162 4.86 5.38 2.87
CA SER A 162 4.73 4.14 3.67
C SER A 162 4.79 4.39 5.18
N LEU A 163 5.07 5.61 5.64
CA LEU A 163 4.90 5.99 7.05
C LEU A 163 3.45 5.91 7.51
N ARG A 164 2.47 6.10 6.60
CA ARG A 164 1.02 5.96 6.84
C ARG A 164 0.44 6.81 7.99
N GLN A 165 1.15 7.82 8.47
CA GLN A 165 0.65 8.75 9.48
C GLN A 165 0.51 10.16 8.90
N PRO A 166 -0.46 10.97 9.37
CA PRO A 166 -0.56 12.37 8.98
C PRO A 166 0.70 13.15 9.38
N ILE A 167 1.36 13.73 8.38
CA ILE A 167 2.52 14.61 8.52
C ILE A 167 2.37 15.82 7.58
N ASP A 168 3.25 16.82 7.69
CA ASP A 168 3.32 17.85 6.66
C ASP A 168 3.84 17.25 5.35
N THR A 169 3.20 17.59 4.25
CA THR A 169 3.40 17.03 2.90
C THR A 169 3.79 18.12 1.89
N ALA A 170 4.24 19.28 2.35
CA ALA A 170 4.66 20.40 1.51
C ALA A 170 5.71 20.00 0.47
N GLU A 171 6.70 19.17 0.84
CA GLU A 171 7.75 18.68 -0.06
C GLU A 171 7.17 17.83 -1.19
N LEU A 172 6.17 16.97 -0.90
CA LEU A 172 5.50 16.16 -1.91
C LEU A 172 4.70 17.02 -2.88
N ARG A 173 3.92 17.98 -2.37
CA ARG A 173 3.13 18.89 -3.21
C ARG A 173 4.00 19.79 -4.07
N ALA A 174 5.17 20.19 -3.59
CA ALA A 174 6.12 21.02 -4.33
C ALA A 174 6.68 20.33 -5.59
N LEU A 175 6.61 19.00 -5.67
CA LEU A 175 6.99 18.24 -6.86
C LEU A 175 5.91 18.26 -7.97
N LEU A 176 4.71 18.78 -7.69
CA LEU A 176 3.63 18.90 -8.66
C LEU A 176 3.55 20.32 -9.25
N PRO A 177 3.21 20.47 -10.54
CA PRO A 177 3.00 19.40 -11.52
C PRO A 177 4.33 18.82 -12.02
N THR A 178 4.33 17.55 -12.43
CA THR A 178 5.47 16.88 -13.09
C THR A 178 5.03 16.21 -14.39
N ASN A 179 5.96 16.10 -15.36
CA ASN A 179 5.73 15.38 -16.62
C ASN A 179 6.11 13.89 -16.53
N ASP A 180 6.69 13.45 -15.40
CA ASP A 180 6.99 12.05 -15.15
C ASP A 180 5.76 11.36 -14.55
N GLU A 181 5.06 10.57 -15.37
CA GLU A 181 3.84 9.86 -14.98
C GLU A 181 4.03 8.91 -13.78
N THR A 182 5.24 8.34 -13.62
CA THR A 182 5.53 7.42 -12.51
C THR A 182 5.71 8.21 -11.23
N LEU A 183 6.47 9.31 -11.28
CA LEU A 183 6.64 10.21 -10.15
C LEU A 183 5.32 10.87 -9.75
N GLU A 184 4.52 11.35 -10.71
CA GLU A 184 3.19 11.91 -10.45
C GLU A 184 2.32 10.91 -9.67
N SER A 185 2.26 9.67 -10.16
CA SER A 185 1.49 8.59 -9.52
C SER A 185 2.03 8.24 -8.12
N ALA A 186 3.35 8.25 -7.94
CA ALA A 186 3.99 8.00 -6.64
C ALA A 186 3.65 9.11 -5.63
N ILE A 187 3.67 10.38 -6.05
CA ILE A 187 3.32 11.52 -5.19
C ILE A 187 1.87 11.42 -4.73
N HIS A 188 0.92 11.23 -5.65
CA HIS A 188 -0.49 11.09 -5.28
C HIS A 188 -0.74 9.87 -4.37
N LEU A 189 -0.07 8.75 -4.62
CA LEU A 189 -0.15 7.58 -3.74
C LEU A 189 0.37 7.89 -2.34
N ALA A 190 1.52 8.57 -2.22
CA ALA A 190 2.11 8.95 -0.95
C ALA A 190 1.21 9.91 -0.17
N LEU A 191 0.65 10.94 -0.83
CA LEU A 191 -0.30 11.87 -0.22
C LEU A 191 -1.51 11.14 0.38
N LEU A 192 -2.12 10.22 -0.38
CA LEU A 192 -3.27 9.44 0.12
C LEU A 192 -2.92 8.57 1.33
N LYS A 193 -1.76 7.90 1.31
CA LYS A 193 -1.31 7.08 2.44
C LYS A 193 -1.00 7.90 3.68
N LEU A 194 -0.56 9.14 3.52
CA LEU A 194 -0.34 10.11 4.60
C LEU A 194 -1.62 10.85 5.01
N HIS A 195 -2.78 10.43 4.51
CA HIS A 195 -4.08 11.06 4.76
C HIS A 195 -4.16 12.54 4.34
N ASP A 196 -3.32 12.97 3.40
CA ASP A 196 -3.45 14.24 2.73
C ASP A 196 -4.31 14.07 1.47
N TYR A 197 -5.55 14.54 1.57
CA TYR A 197 -6.54 14.46 0.51
C TYR A 197 -6.65 15.75 -0.32
N SER A 198 -5.70 16.69 -0.19
CA SER A 198 -5.73 17.96 -0.94
C SER A 198 -5.78 17.75 -2.46
N GLU A 199 -5.17 16.67 -2.93
CA GLU A 199 -5.08 16.29 -4.34
C GLU A 199 -5.99 15.10 -4.72
N LEU A 200 -6.99 14.78 -3.89
CA LEU A 200 -7.83 13.58 -4.08
C LEU A 200 -8.51 13.57 -5.45
N GLN A 201 -9.03 14.70 -5.92
CA GLN A 201 -9.68 14.78 -7.23
C GLN A 201 -8.71 14.50 -8.38
N ALA A 202 -7.47 14.99 -8.31
CA ALA A 202 -6.43 14.72 -9.29
C ALA A 202 -6.01 13.25 -9.26
N ALA A 203 -5.83 12.69 -8.06
CA ALA A 203 -5.54 11.27 -7.86
C ALA A 203 -6.64 10.38 -8.50
N GLY A 204 -7.91 10.73 -8.34
CA GLY A 204 -9.03 10.04 -8.98
C GLY A 204 -8.94 10.01 -10.50
N LYS A 205 -8.57 11.13 -11.15
CA LYS A 205 -8.37 11.19 -12.61
C LYS A 205 -7.28 10.24 -13.08
N LEU A 206 -6.22 10.07 -12.29
CA LEU A 206 -5.18 9.10 -12.62
C LEU A 206 -5.72 7.66 -12.59
N VAL A 207 -6.59 7.31 -11.63
CA VAL A 207 -7.24 6.00 -11.58
C VAL A 207 -8.08 5.72 -12.82
N GLU A 208 -8.71 6.73 -13.42
CA GLU A 208 -9.49 6.56 -14.65
C GLU A 208 -8.63 6.07 -15.84
N THR A 209 -7.32 6.33 -15.81
CA THR A 209 -6.37 5.89 -16.85
C THR A 209 -5.84 4.46 -16.65
N VAL A 210 -6.22 3.78 -15.56
CA VAL A 210 -5.80 2.40 -15.30
C VAL A 210 -6.45 1.46 -16.34
N PRO A 211 -5.65 0.64 -17.05
CA PRO A 211 -6.19 -0.35 -17.99
C PRO A 211 -7.15 -1.34 -17.31
N GLU A 212 -8.16 -1.82 -18.04
CA GLU A 212 -9.12 -2.81 -17.52
C GLU A 212 -8.42 -4.09 -17.03
N SER A 213 -7.42 -4.55 -17.76
CA SER A 213 -6.54 -5.64 -17.34
C SER A 213 -5.51 -5.12 -16.34
N ARG A 214 -5.61 -5.59 -15.10
CA ARG A 214 -4.70 -5.23 -13.99
C ARG A 214 -3.52 -6.21 -13.85
N ASN A 215 -3.17 -6.89 -14.93
CA ASN A 215 -1.95 -7.68 -15.02
C ASN A 215 -0.81 -6.77 -15.48
N PHE A 216 -0.02 -6.27 -14.53
CA PHE A 216 1.05 -5.33 -14.79
C PHE A 216 2.38 -6.04 -15.04
N PHE A 217 3.07 -5.64 -16.11
CA PHE A 217 4.44 -6.07 -16.41
C PHE A 217 5.41 -4.97 -15.98
N LEU A 218 6.01 -5.14 -14.81
CA LEU A 218 6.99 -4.20 -14.27
C LEU A 218 8.37 -4.42 -14.88
N PRO A 219 9.18 -3.36 -15.08
CA PRO A 219 8.91 -1.95 -14.74
C PRO A 219 8.09 -1.18 -15.80
N LYS A 220 7.81 -1.78 -16.96
CA LYS A 220 7.20 -1.09 -18.11
C LYS A 220 5.85 -0.43 -17.80
N GLN A 221 5.08 -1.00 -16.88
CA GLN A 221 3.75 -0.51 -16.51
C GLN A 221 3.68 0.00 -15.07
N GLU A 222 4.80 0.54 -14.56
CA GLU A 222 4.87 1.01 -13.18
C GLU A 222 3.89 2.14 -12.86
N ALA A 223 3.79 3.17 -13.71
CA ALA A 223 2.79 4.22 -13.51
C ALA A 223 1.37 3.65 -13.41
N ALA A 224 0.97 2.75 -14.34
CA ALA A 224 -0.34 2.11 -14.31
C ALA A 224 -0.54 1.26 -13.03
N TYR A 225 0.51 0.57 -12.58
CA TYR A 225 0.49 -0.16 -11.31
C TYR A 225 0.27 0.80 -10.12
N LEU A 226 1.01 1.89 -10.02
CA LEU A 226 0.84 2.88 -8.95
C LEU A 226 -0.55 3.52 -8.97
N ARG A 227 -1.09 3.84 -10.15
CA ARG A 227 -2.47 4.33 -10.31
C ARG A 227 -3.51 3.32 -9.83
N SER A 228 -3.26 2.03 -10.01
CA SER A 228 -4.12 0.99 -9.42
C SER A 228 -4.06 1.00 -7.89
N GLN A 229 -2.87 1.26 -7.31
CA GLN A 229 -2.69 1.41 -5.86
C GLN A 229 -3.38 2.66 -5.33
N ILE A 230 -3.37 3.78 -6.07
CA ILE A 230 -4.15 4.99 -5.72
C ILE A 230 -5.61 4.61 -5.55
N GLY A 231 -6.20 3.85 -6.48
CA GLY A 231 -7.57 3.35 -6.34
C GLY A 231 -7.78 2.54 -5.05
N SER A 232 -6.82 1.68 -4.71
CA SER A 232 -6.85 0.89 -3.47
C SER A 232 -6.68 1.74 -2.20
N GLU A 233 -6.06 2.92 -2.24
CA GLU A 233 -6.05 3.83 -1.10
C GLU A 233 -7.33 4.68 -1.03
N ILE A 234 -7.94 5.02 -2.17
CA ILE A 234 -9.23 5.73 -2.20
C ILE A 234 -10.31 4.96 -1.44
N MET A 235 -10.35 3.63 -1.57
CA MET A 235 -11.34 2.83 -0.83
C MET A 235 -11.16 2.88 0.69
N ARG A 236 -9.97 3.25 1.19
CA ARG A 236 -9.65 3.32 2.63
C ARG A 236 -9.91 4.71 3.22
N ILE A 237 -10.45 5.64 2.45
CA ILE A 237 -10.75 6.99 2.94
C ILE A 237 -11.95 6.94 3.87
N GLU A 238 -11.72 7.33 5.12
CA GLU A 238 -12.74 7.42 6.18
C GLU A 238 -13.01 8.87 6.62
N ASP A 239 -12.44 9.87 5.93
CA ASP A 239 -12.62 11.29 6.25
C ASP A 239 -13.92 11.86 5.65
N PRO A 240 -14.91 12.25 6.47
CA PRO A 240 -16.19 12.79 5.99
C PRO A 240 -16.05 14.09 5.18
N ARG A 241 -14.93 14.81 5.31
CA ARG A 241 -14.68 16.03 4.50
C ARG A 241 -14.54 15.71 3.02
N GLN A 242 -14.20 14.46 2.67
CA GLN A 242 -14.03 13.99 1.30
C GLN A 242 -15.33 13.50 0.65
N LEU A 243 -16.46 13.60 1.35
CA LEU A 243 -17.77 13.11 0.92
C LEU A 243 -18.13 13.54 -0.50
N SER A 244 -18.00 14.83 -0.81
CA SER A 244 -18.38 15.38 -2.12
C SER A 244 -17.55 14.81 -3.27
N ILE A 245 -16.24 14.62 -3.05
CA ILE A 245 -15.33 14.06 -4.06
C ILE A 245 -15.60 12.56 -4.24
N LEU A 246 -15.78 11.81 -3.15
CA LEU A 246 -16.12 10.40 -3.20
C LEU A 246 -17.48 10.17 -3.89
N GLN A 247 -18.47 11.03 -3.62
CA GLN A 247 -19.75 11.02 -4.34
C GLN A 247 -19.57 11.29 -5.83
N ALA A 248 -18.67 12.19 -6.24
CA ALA A 248 -18.36 12.41 -7.64
C ALA A 248 -17.71 11.17 -8.30
N PHE A 249 -16.83 10.46 -7.59
CA PHE A 249 -16.19 9.24 -8.09
C PHE A 249 -17.18 8.10 -8.38
N THR A 250 -18.32 8.05 -7.69
CA THR A 250 -19.40 7.10 -8.02
C THR A 250 -20.06 7.33 -9.39
N LEU A 251 -19.69 8.41 -10.10
CA LEU A 251 -20.12 8.72 -11.47
C LEU A 251 -19.05 8.43 -12.53
N SER A 252 -17.85 7.98 -12.13
CA SER A 252 -16.74 7.74 -13.06
C SER A 252 -17.12 6.70 -14.12
N SER A 253 -16.58 6.84 -15.34
CA SER A 253 -16.67 5.80 -16.36
C SER A 253 -15.89 4.54 -15.97
N ASN A 254 -14.86 4.69 -15.13
CA ASN A 254 -14.02 3.61 -14.66
C ASN A 254 -14.71 2.86 -13.50
N TYR A 255 -15.06 1.59 -13.72
CA TYR A 255 -15.79 0.79 -12.72
C TYR A 255 -14.99 0.58 -11.42
N TRP A 256 -13.66 0.50 -11.51
CA TRP A 256 -12.80 0.32 -10.35
C TRP A 256 -12.85 1.54 -9.43
N LEU A 257 -12.82 2.75 -10.00
CA LEU A 257 -12.98 3.98 -9.23
C LEU A 257 -14.38 4.08 -8.60
N ARG A 258 -15.44 3.72 -9.35
CA ARG A 258 -16.81 3.68 -8.80
C ARG A 258 -16.93 2.70 -7.63
N GLN A 259 -16.40 1.49 -7.79
CA GLN A 259 -16.39 0.45 -6.76
C GLN A 259 -15.68 0.91 -5.49
N ASN A 260 -14.47 1.49 -5.63
CA ASN A 260 -13.68 1.95 -4.49
C ASN A 260 -14.33 3.14 -3.79
N ALA A 261 -14.93 4.05 -4.54
CA ALA A 261 -15.73 5.14 -3.97
C ALA A 261 -16.95 4.60 -3.22
N ALA A 262 -17.69 3.63 -3.77
CA ALA A 262 -18.82 3.00 -3.10
C ALA A 262 -18.40 2.35 -1.77
N TYR A 263 -17.24 1.69 -1.78
CA TYR A 263 -16.65 1.12 -0.57
C TYR A 263 -16.29 2.20 0.45
N ALA A 264 -15.62 3.29 0.06
CA ALA A 264 -15.27 4.39 0.97
C ALA A 264 -16.53 5.03 1.59
N LEU A 265 -17.53 5.36 0.76
CA LEU A 265 -18.80 5.96 1.22
C LEU A 265 -19.54 5.11 2.26
N ARG A 266 -19.41 3.79 2.18
CA ARG A 266 -19.95 2.87 3.19
C ARG A 266 -19.29 3.04 4.56
N HIS A 267 -17.97 3.21 4.60
CA HIS A 267 -17.20 3.33 5.85
C HIS A 267 -17.26 4.74 6.47
N LEU A 268 -17.70 5.73 5.71
CA LEU A 268 -18.05 7.03 6.29
C LEU A 268 -19.25 6.95 7.25
N HIS A 269 -20.06 5.89 7.17
CA HIS A 269 -21.27 5.69 7.97
C HIS A 269 -22.28 6.86 7.93
N ASP A 270 -22.24 7.68 6.87
CA ASP A 270 -23.12 8.83 6.68
C ASP A 270 -24.38 8.44 5.89
N PHE A 271 -25.55 8.70 6.47
CA PHE A 271 -26.85 8.46 5.82
C PHE A 271 -27.10 9.33 4.59
N SER A 272 -26.40 10.46 4.41
CA SER A 272 -26.43 11.25 3.17
C SER A 272 -25.97 10.45 1.94
N ASN A 273 -25.24 9.34 2.16
CA ASN A 273 -24.78 8.45 1.10
C ASN A 273 -25.85 7.50 0.58
N VAL A 274 -26.97 7.32 1.30
CA VAL A 274 -28.00 6.35 0.93
C VAL A 274 -28.49 6.56 -0.50
N ARG A 275 -28.73 7.81 -0.92
CA ARG A 275 -29.17 8.11 -2.30
C ARG A 275 -28.16 7.70 -3.37
N TYR A 276 -26.87 7.81 -3.07
CA TYR A 276 -25.79 7.45 -3.99
C TYR A 276 -25.64 5.93 -4.07
N LEU A 277 -25.71 5.25 -2.93
CA LEU A 277 -25.69 3.78 -2.88
C LEU A 277 -26.91 3.18 -3.57
N ILE A 278 -28.11 3.76 -3.39
CA ILE A 278 -29.32 3.34 -4.12
C ILE A 278 -29.14 3.43 -5.63
N ARG A 279 -28.46 4.46 -6.15
CA ARG A 279 -28.17 4.51 -7.59
C ARG A 279 -27.23 3.38 -8.03
N LEU A 280 -26.24 3.05 -7.21
CA LEU A 280 -25.20 2.07 -7.55
C LEU A 280 -25.66 0.61 -7.46
N ILE A 281 -26.82 0.31 -6.87
CA ILE A 281 -27.37 -1.06 -6.92
C ILE A 281 -27.78 -1.48 -8.34
N GLU A 282 -27.79 -0.56 -9.30
CA GLU A 282 -28.06 -0.79 -10.72
C GLU A 282 -26.81 -0.62 -11.59
N ASP A 283 -25.62 -0.53 -10.98
CA ASP A 283 -24.36 -0.34 -11.70
C ASP A 283 -24.09 -1.51 -12.68
N PRO A 284 -23.52 -1.25 -13.87
CA PRO A 284 -23.12 -2.32 -14.78
C PRO A 284 -22.14 -3.32 -14.16
N SER A 285 -21.24 -2.89 -13.27
CA SER A 285 -20.31 -3.76 -12.56
C SER A 285 -20.98 -4.45 -11.38
N GLU A 286 -20.92 -5.78 -11.37
CA GLU A 286 -21.42 -6.60 -10.26
C GLU A 286 -20.75 -6.24 -8.93
N GLU A 287 -19.44 -6.05 -8.93
CA GLU A 287 -18.68 -5.67 -7.74
C GLU A 287 -19.14 -4.34 -7.16
N THR A 288 -19.47 -3.37 -8.03
CA THR A 288 -20.00 -2.08 -7.60
C THR A 288 -21.39 -2.23 -6.99
N ARG A 289 -22.28 -3.03 -7.60
CA ARG A 289 -23.60 -3.36 -7.03
C ARG A 289 -23.48 -4.04 -5.67
N ILE A 290 -22.54 -4.97 -5.52
CA ILE A 290 -22.25 -5.65 -4.25
C ILE A 290 -21.85 -4.66 -3.16
N GLN A 291 -20.91 -3.74 -3.43
CA GLN A 291 -20.51 -2.73 -2.44
C GLN A 291 -21.68 -1.82 -2.06
N ALA A 292 -22.48 -1.41 -3.03
CA ALA A 292 -23.66 -0.58 -2.80
C ALA A 292 -24.68 -1.27 -1.89
N MET A 293 -25.03 -2.52 -2.18
CA MET A 293 -25.97 -3.31 -1.38
C MET A 293 -25.44 -3.55 0.05
N ARG A 294 -24.16 -3.87 0.21
CA ARG A 294 -23.54 -4.01 1.53
C ARG A 294 -23.60 -2.70 2.31
N GLY A 295 -23.29 -1.58 1.66
CA GLY A 295 -23.38 -0.26 2.30
C GLY A 295 -24.78 0.07 2.78
N LEU A 296 -25.81 -0.20 1.96
CA LEU A 296 -27.20 -0.02 2.36
C LEU A 296 -27.59 -0.93 3.53
N GLN A 297 -27.17 -2.19 3.52
CA GLN A 297 -27.42 -3.13 4.63
C GLN A 297 -26.76 -2.68 5.94
N GLU A 298 -25.51 -2.23 5.88
CA GLU A 298 -24.75 -1.79 7.07
C GLU A 298 -25.30 -0.48 7.65
N LEU A 299 -25.65 0.49 6.80
CA LEU A 299 -26.20 1.78 7.21
C LEU A 299 -27.63 1.65 7.77
N LEU A 300 -28.50 0.90 7.09
CA LEU A 300 -29.94 0.89 7.39
C LEU A 300 -30.37 -0.29 8.26
N ARG A 301 -29.52 -1.33 8.38
CA ARG A 301 -29.74 -2.55 9.19
C ARG A 301 -31.16 -3.16 9.10
N PRO A 302 -31.71 -3.44 7.91
CA PRO A 302 -33.07 -3.96 7.71
C PRO A 302 -33.25 -5.44 8.11
N GLY A 303 -32.50 -5.95 9.09
CA GLY A 303 -32.50 -7.33 9.58
C GLY A 303 -33.29 -7.51 10.89
N PRO A 304 -33.15 -8.65 11.61
CA PRO A 304 -34.08 -9.07 12.66
C PRO A 304 -34.26 -8.10 13.85
N GLU A 305 -33.34 -7.16 14.07
CA GLU A 305 -33.48 -6.13 15.11
C GLU A 305 -33.49 -4.70 14.54
N GLY A 306 -33.93 -4.50 13.29
CA GLY A 306 -33.98 -3.17 12.68
C GLY A 306 -34.76 -3.04 11.37
N TYR A 307 -35.94 -3.66 11.25
CA TYR A 307 -36.83 -3.66 10.06
C TYR A 307 -36.54 -4.76 9.03
N GLY A 308 -36.79 -6.03 9.38
CA GLY A 308 -36.61 -7.29 8.61
C GLY A 308 -37.17 -7.43 7.18
N TRP A 309 -37.24 -6.38 6.35
CA TRP A 309 -37.86 -6.39 5.02
C TRP A 309 -36.88 -6.76 3.89
N VAL A 310 -35.56 -6.56 4.08
CA VAL A 310 -34.54 -7.04 3.12
C VAL A 310 -34.10 -8.45 3.54
N PRO A 311 -34.22 -9.46 2.66
CA PRO A 311 -33.83 -10.81 2.98
C PRO A 311 -32.30 -10.94 2.95
N PRO A 312 -31.73 -11.96 3.61
CA PRO A 312 -30.34 -12.32 3.42
C PRO A 312 -30.07 -12.54 1.92
N THR A 313 -29.06 -11.85 1.39
CA THR A 313 -28.58 -11.99 0.00
C THR A 313 -27.77 -13.28 -0.16
N PRO A 314 -27.53 -13.79 -1.37
CA PRO A 314 -26.54 -14.85 -1.61
C PRO A 314 -25.14 -14.45 -1.15
N LEU A 315 -24.86 -13.14 -1.20
CA LEU A 315 -23.64 -12.51 -0.68
C LEU A 315 -23.44 -12.72 0.84
N THR A 316 -24.51 -13.11 1.54
CA THR A 316 -24.54 -13.43 2.98
C THR A 316 -25.08 -14.85 3.25
N GLY A 317 -25.10 -15.73 2.24
CA GLY A 317 -25.53 -17.13 2.37
C GLY A 317 -27.03 -17.39 2.20
N GLY A 318 -27.81 -16.41 1.73
CA GLY A 318 -29.25 -16.54 1.46
C GLY A 318 -29.60 -17.17 0.10
N LYS A 319 -30.84 -17.66 -0.05
CA LYS A 319 -31.35 -18.30 -1.28
C LYS A 319 -32.03 -17.35 -2.29
N VAL A 320 -32.03 -16.04 -2.04
CA VAL A 320 -32.74 -15.03 -2.86
C VAL A 320 -31.84 -14.50 -3.97
N THR A 321 -32.31 -14.25 -5.19
CA THR A 321 -31.43 -13.71 -6.26
C THR A 321 -30.99 -12.26 -6.01
N GLU A 322 -29.87 -11.83 -6.60
CA GLU A 322 -29.40 -10.44 -6.56
C GLU A 322 -30.49 -9.46 -7.02
N GLN A 323 -31.14 -9.75 -8.16
CA GLN A 323 -32.18 -8.93 -8.75
C GLN A 323 -33.40 -8.77 -7.82
N ALA A 324 -33.75 -9.81 -7.07
CA ALA A 324 -34.83 -9.73 -6.10
C ALA A 324 -34.47 -8.83 -4.91
N VAL A 325 -33.19 -8.76 -4.51
CA VAL A 325 -32.72 -7.84 -3.48
C VAL A 325 -32.73 -6.40 -4.00
N ILE A 326 -32.21 -6.18 -5.21
CA ILE A 326 -32.25 -4.87 -5.89
C ILE A 326 -33.69 -4.36 -5.99
N ALA A 327 -34.64 -5.22 -6.42
CA ALA A 327 -36.05 -4.84 -6.53
C ALA A 327 -36.66 -4.40 -5.20
N ARG A 328 -36.26 -5.04 -4.08
CA ARG A 328 -36.71 -4.64 -2.74
C ARG A 328 -36.14 -3.30 -2.32
N TRP A 329 -34.84 -3.07 -2.51
CA TRP A 329 -34.22 -1.76 -2.23
C TRP A 329 -34.89 -0.64 -3.03
N ARG A 330 -35.21 -0.90 -4.30
CA ARG A 330 -35.95 0.06 -5.14
C ARG A 330 -37.35 0.33 -4.60
N ALA A 331 -38.11 -0.71 -4.27
CA ALA A 331 -39.47 -0.56 -3.72
C ALA A 331 -39.47 0.26 -2.43
N TRP A 332 -38.54 -0.02 -1.52
CA TRP A 332 -38.39 0.75 -0.29
C TRP A 332 -37.96 2.20 -0.55
N TRP A 333 -37.03 2.44 -1.48
CA TRP A 333 -36.60 3.79 -1.82
C TRP A 333 -37.78 4.64 -2.29
N GLN A 334 -38.64 4.08 -3.15
CA GLN A 334 -39.84 4.75 -3.65
C GLN A 334 -40.92 4.95 -2.57
N ALA A 335 -41.09 3.98 -1.68
CA ALA A 335 -42.13 4.04 -0.64
C ALA A 335 -41.77 5.01 0.50
N GLU A 336 -40.50 5.02 0.93
CA GLU A 336 -40.08 5.69 2.15
C GLU A 336 -38.72 6.38 2.03
N GLY A 337 -37.73 5.71 1.43
CA GLY A 337 -36.33 6.14 1.46
C GLY A 337 -36.10 7.51 0.84
N GLU A 338 -36.77 7.82 -0.26
CA GLU A 338 -36.63 9.10 -0.95
C GLU A 338 -37.08 10.27 -0.06
N SER A 339 -38.19 10.13 0.66
CA SER A 339 -38.65 11.18 1.58
C SER A 339 -37.67 11.43 2.74
N ARG A 340 -36.96 10.38 3.18
CA ARG A 340 -36.09 10.40 4.35
C ARG A 340 -34.66 10.85 4.05
N TYR A 341 -34.13 10.48 2.89
CA TYR A 341 -32.69 10.58 2.58
C TYR A 341 -32.37 11.29 1.26
N ARG A 342 -33.34 11.91 0.59
CA ARG A 342 -33.08 12.66 -0.66
C ARG A 342 -32.37 14.00 -0.44
N LYS A 343 -32.52 14.61 0.74
CA LYS A 343 -31.97 15.95 1.05
C LYS A 343 -30.44 15.94 1.04
#